data_AF-A0A523UGR9-F1
#
_entry.id   AF-A0A523UGR9-F1
#
_cell.length_a   1.000
_cell.length_b   1.000
_cell.length_c   1.000
_cell.angle_alpha   90.00
_cell.angle_beta   90.00
_cell.angle_gamma   90.00
#
_symmetry.space_group_name_H-M   'P 1'
#
loop_
_entity.id
_entity.type
_entity.pdbx_description
1 polymer ?
#
loop_
_entity_poly.entity_id
_entity_poly.type
_entity_poly.pdbx_seq_one_letter_code
_entity_poly.pdbx_strand_id
1 'polypeptide(L)' 'METLSPYKEATDVILEAGGEPLKLCYQCGLCTGICPWNLVRSFLVRRIMHEAQLGATDFGSEDAWTCVTCRACV' A
#
# COMPACT_ATOMS: atom_id res chain seq x y z
N MET A 1 7.59 -18.69 -2.93
CA MET A 1 7.81 -17.26 -2.66
C MET A 1 8.26 -16.66 -3.98
N GLU A 2 7.42 -15.88 -4.65
CA GLU A 2 7.80 -15.26 -5.92
C GLU A 2 8.77 -14.10 -5.65
N THR A 3 9.85 -14.04 -6.43
CA THR A 3 10.79 -12.93 -6.39
C THR A 3 10.22 -11.79 -7.21
N LEU A 4 9.75 -10.73 -6.55
CA LEU A 4 9.39 -9.49 -7.23
C LEU A 4 10.68 -8.74 -7.59
N SER A 5 10.82 -8.31 -8.83
CA SER A 5 11.86 -7.36 -9.24
C SER A 5 11.28 -5.96 -9.03
N PRO A 6 11.76 -5.19 -8.04
CA PRO A 6 11.28 -3.83 -7.86
C PRO A 6 11.63 -2.97 -9.07
N TYR A 7 10.73 -2.06 -9.43
CA TYR A 7 10.92 -1.05 -10.46
C TYR A 7 10.67 0.32 -9.84
N LYS A 8 11.68 1.18 -9.93
CA LYS A 8 11.73 2.45 -9.18
C LYS A 8 10.60 3.40 -9.59
N GLU A 9 10.20 3.31 -10.85
CA GLU A 9 9.15 4.10 -11.47
C GLU A 9 7.81 3.95 -10.74
N ALA A 10 7.54 2.80 -10.09
CA ALA A 10 6.34 2.61 -9.29
C ALA A 10 6.28 3.61 -8.13
N THR A 11 7.38 3.76 -7.39
CA THR A 11 7.47 4.70 -6.28
C THR A 11 7.46 6.14 -6.79
N ASP A 12 8.16 6.43 -7.89
CA ASP A 12 8.23 7.78 -8.45
C ASP A 12 6.83 8.30 -8.84
N VAL A 13 6.00 7.48 -9.51
CA VAL A 13 4.60 7.83 -9.85
C VAL A 13 3.75 8.09 -8.61
N ILE A 14 3.92 7.31 -7.55
CA ILE A 14 3.18 7.50 -6.29
C ILE A 14 3.59 8.83 -5.63
N LEU A 15 4.88 9.18 -5.67
CA LEU A 15 5.37 10.44 -5.13
C LEU A 15 4.85 11.63 -5.95
N GLU A 16 4.88 11.56 -7.28
CA GLU A 16 4.32 12.58 -8.16
C GLU A 16 2.80 12.81 -7.95
N ALA A 17 2.08 11.78 -7.51
CA ALA A 17 0.67 11.85 -7.17
C ALA A 17 0.36 12.42 -5.77
N GLY A 18 1.37 12.93 -5.04
CA GLY A 18 1.21 13.48 -3.68
C GLY A 18 1.44 12.46 -2.56
N GLY A 19 2.14 11.36 -2.86
CA GLY A 19 2.44 10.28 -1.93
C GLY A 19 3.66 10.54 -1.03
N GLU A 20 4.16 11.76 -0.88
CA GLU A 20 5.36 12.06 -0.08
C GLU A 20 5.35 11.49 1.35
N PRO A 21 4.21 11.48 2.09
CA PRO A 21 4.13 10.87 3.41
C PRO A 21 4.47 9.37 3.44
N LEU A 22 4.47 8.68 2.30
CA LEU A 22 4.89 7.28 2.17
C LEU A 22 6.29 7.04 2.76
N LYS A 23 7.19 8.02 2.65
CA LYS A 23 8.57 7.95 3.19
C LYS A 23 8.60 7.91 4.73
N LEU A 24 7.51 8.29 5.40
CA LEU A 24 7.39 8.32 6.85
C LEU A 24 6.86 7.00 7.43
N CYS A 25 6.30 6.11 6.59
CA CYS A 25 5.76 4.85 7.06
C CYS A 25 6.87 3.96 7.63
N TYR A 26 6.78 3.62 8.91
CA TYR A 26 7.72 2.75 9.61
C TYR A 26 7.14 1.35 9.92
N GLN A 27 6.12 0.94 9.15
CA GLN A 27 5.55 -0.41 9.17
C GLN A 27 4.88 -0.83 10.49
N CYS A 28 4.28 0.10 11.26
CA CYS A 28 3.61 -0.22 12.54
C CYS A 28 2.37 -1.13 12.40
N GLY A 29 1.67 -1.08 11.26
CA GLY A 29 0.52 -1.95 10.97
C GLY A 29 -0.84 -1.49 11.48
N LEU A 30 -0.96 -0.34 12.13
CA LEU A 30 -2.25 0.19 12.59
C LEU A 30 -3.28 0.32 11.45
N CYS A 31 -2.83 0.74 10.26
CA CYS A 31 -3.66 0.87 9.08
C CYS A 31 -4.33 -0.46 8.65
N THR A 32 -3.62 -1.58 8.77
CA THR A 32 -4.21 -2.91 8.53
C THR A 32 -5.24 -3.23 9.61
N GLY A 33 -4.90 -3.01 10.88
CA GLY A 33 -5.79 -3.34 12.00
C GLY A 33 -7.12 -2.58 11.98
N ILE A 34 -7.12 -1.32 11.56
CA ILE A 34 -8.32 -0.46 11.53
C ILE A 34 -9.14 -0.60 10.24
N CYS A 35 -8.60 -1.25 9.20
CA CYS A 35 -9.28 -1.30 7.90
C CYS A 35 -10.55 -2.18 7.95
N PRO A 36 -11.73 -1.65 7.56
CA PRO A 36 -12.98 -2.40 7.64
C PRO A 36 -13.03 -3.60 6.68
N TRP A 37 -12.24 -3.59 5.60
CA TRP A 37 -12.14 -4.74 4.69
C TRP A 37 -11.68 -6.01 5.41
N ASN A 38 -10.87 -5.90 6.47
CA ASN A 38 -10.40 -7.04 7.25
C ASN A 38 -11.51 -7.76 8.04
N LEU A 39 -12.73 -7.21 8.07
CA LEU A 39 -13.91 -7.91 8.60
C LEU A 39 -14.47 -8.96 7.62
N VAL A 40 -14.17 -8.84 6.33
CA VAL A 40 -14.80 -9.63 5.26
C VAL A 40 -13.82 -10.28 4.29
N ARG A 41 -12.57 -9.82 4.22
CA ARG A 41 -11.48 -10.41 3.42
C ARG A 41 -10.12 -10.04 4.01
N SER A 42 -9.05 -10.72 3.60
CA SER A 42 -7.70 -10.23 3.92
C SER A 42 -7.39 -9.00 3.06
N PHE A 43 -7.07 -7.87 3.70
CA PHE A 43 -6.64 -6.65 3.04
C PHE A 43 -5.57 -5.93 3.86
N LEU A 44 -4.31 -6.18 3.51
CA LEU A 44 -3.15 -5.78 4.32
C LEU A 44 -2.60 -4.43 3.87
N VAL A 45 -3.23 -3.33 4.29
CA VAL A 45 -2.80 -1.96 3.95
C VAL A 45 -1.31 -1.73 4.23
N ARG A 46 -0.80 -2.23 5.36
CA ARG A 46 0.64 -2.16 5.69
C ARG A 46 1.54 -2.74 4.58
N ARG A 47 1.16 -3.89 4.01
CA ARG A 47 1.91 -4.54 2.93
C ARG A 47 1.92 -3.67 1.68
N ILE A 48 0.76 -3.13 1.29
CA ILE A 48 0.61 -2.23 0.14
C ILE A 48 1.52 -1.00 0.31
N MET A 49 1.53 -0.39 1.50
CA MET A 49 2.42 0.73 1.81
C MET A 49 3.90 0.34 1.72
N HIS A 50 4.27 -0.88 2.13
CA HIS A 50 5.65 -1.33 2.03
C HIS A 50 6.08 -1.60 0.59
N GLU A 51 5.22 -2.22 -0.20
CA GLU A 51 5.44 -2.45 -1.64
C GLU A 51 5.66 -1.12 -2.36
N ALA A 52 4.86 -0.09 -2.02
CA ALA A 52 5.04 1.25 -2.54
C ALA A 52 6.39 1.88 -2.14
N GLN A 53 6.87 1.66 -0.91
CA GLN A 53 8.20 2.13 -0.48
C GLN A 53 9.35 1.44 -1.22
N LEU A 54 9.16 0.17 -1.61
CA LEU A 54 10.20 -0.65 -2.23
C LEU A 54 10.22 -0.56 -3.76
N GLY A 55 9.23 0.08 -4.39
CA GLY A 55 9.05 0.04 -5.84
C GLY A 55 8.51 -1.32 -6.33
N ALA A 56 7.75 -2.01 -5.49
CA ALA A 56 7.19 -3.34 -5.76
C ALA A 56 5.66 -3.33 -5.89
N THR A 57 5.04 -2.15 -6.03
CA THR A 57 3.59 -2.01 -6.21
C THR A 57 3.15 -2.62 -7.53
N ASP A 58 2.28 -3.63 -7.48
CA ASP A 58 1.58 -4.12 -8.66
C ASP A 58 0.27 -3.36 -8.86
N PHE A 59 0.28 -2.40 -9.79
CA PHE A 59 -0.92 -1.62 -10.16
C PHE A 59 -1.99 -2.45 -10.90
N GLY A 60 -1.67 -3.66 -11.37
CA GLY A 60 -2.65 -4.59 -11.94
C GLY A 60 -3.40 -5.39 -10.88
N SER A 61 -2.92 -5.41 -9.64
CA SER A 61 -3.53 -6.19 -8.56
C SER A 61 -4.87 -5.60 -8.10
N GLU A 62 -5.80 -6.47 -7.71
CA GLU A 62 -7.09 -6.06 -7.12
C GLU A 62 -6.88 -5.25 -5.83
N ASP A 63 -5.88 -5.62 -5.02
CA ASP A 63 -5.58 -4.97 -3.74
C ASP A 63 -5.18 -3.50 -3.93
N ALA A 64 -4.51 -3.14 -5.03
CA ALA A 64 -4.20 -1.74 -5.34
C ALA A 64 -5.46 -0.85 -5.47
N TRP A 65 -6.59 -1.44 -5.83
CA TRP A 65 -7.85 -0.74 -6.14
C TRP A 65 -8.99 -1.05 -5.17
N THR A 66 -8.76 -1.91 -4.18
CA THR A 66 -9.79 -2.32 -3.21
C THR A 66 -10.08 -1.23 -2.16
N CYS A 67 -9.16 -0.30 -1.93
CA CYS A 67 -9.34 0.76 -0.93
C CYS A 67 -10.56 1.66 -1.27
N VAL A 68 -11.49 1.80 -0.31
CA VAL A 68 -12.70 2.62 -0.48
C VAL A 68 -12.55 4.05 0.03
N THR A 69 -11.33 4.47 0.38
CA THR A 69 -11.03 5.84 0.87
C THR A 69 -11.84 6.29 2.10
N CYS A 70 -12.23 5.34 2.97
CA CYS A 70 -13.08 5.60 4.14
C CYS A 70 -12.44 6.46 5.25
N ARG A 71 -11.13 6.75 5.14
CA ARG A 71 -10.34 7.54 6.08
C ARG A 71 -10.13 6.96 7.49
N ALA A 72 -10.39 5.67 7.71
CA ALA A 72 -10.17 5.07 9.03
C ALA A 72 -8.69 4.99 9.45
N CYS A 73 -7.76 4.97 8.49
CA CYS A 73 -6.32 4.81 8.72
C CYS A 73 -5.49 6.04 8.34
N VAL A 74 -6.13 7.18 8.04
CA VAL A 74 -5.49 8.43 7.58
C VAL A 74 -5.83 9.60 8.49
#